data_AF-A0A5C4N668-F1
#
_entry.id   AF-A0A5C4N668-F1
#
_cell.length_a   1.000
_cell.length_b   1.000
_cell.length_c   1.000
_cell.angle_alpha   90.00
_cell.angle_beta   90.00
_cell.angle_gamma   90.00
#
_symmetry.space_group_name_H-M   'P 1'
#
loop_
_entity.id
_entity.type
_entity.pdbx_description
1 polymer ?
#
loop_
_entity_poly.entity_id
_entity_poly.type
_entity_poly.pdbx_seq_one_letter_code
_entity_poly.pdbx_strand_id
1 'polypeptide(L)'
;MSTFFVTRVTIDAAVAAFIAEGGPLSLEAATDLGRALWAMNAEAVRWRYDLDTGTPEEHAEHEANLAAVASYAWTPRDLALAVIVKSLDCLHNQCCEGPVCETALYGRLTALANHHDAGGVRDTAEYEQAHWGLDEVDPPAEAGAPSGVRFRSELTPEGEQLVIPGCERNRSSKLRQLDLFG
;
A
#
# COMPACT_ATOMS: atom_id res chain seq x y z
N MET A 1 21.14 2.88 -12.27
CA MET A 1 19.69 3.14 -12.32
C MET A 1 19.08 2.39 -11.16
N SER A 2 18.16 3.01 -10.41
CA SER A 2 17.52 2.37 -9.25
C SER A 2 16.61 1.25 -9.74
N THR A 3 16.78 0.06 -9.20
CA THR A 3 15.90 -1.11 -9.38
C THR A 3 14.51 -0.81 -8.77
N PHE A 4 13.47 -1.54 -9.17
CA PHE A 4 12.09 -1.34 -8.71
C PHE A 4 11.86 -2.14 -7.43
N PHE A 5 12.02 -1.48 -6.29
CA PHE A 5 12.07 -2.17 -4.99
C PHE A 5 10.80 -1.98 -4.16
N VAL A 6 9.64 -2.24 -4.75
CA VAL A 6 8.43 -2.26 -3.93
C VAL A 6 8.42 -3.57 -3.11
N THR A 7 8.62 -3.44 -1.80
CA THR A 7 8.53 -4.56 -0.86
C THR A 7 7.13 -4.76 -0.33
N ARG A 8 6.93 -5.87 0.38
CA ARG A 8 5.66 -6.17 1.05
C ARG A 8 5.25 -5.09 2.04
N VAL A 9 6.22 -4.54 2.78
CA VAL A 9 5.97 -3.42 3.71
C VAL A 9 5.38 -2.23 2.98
N THR A 10 5.88 -1.92 1.78
CA THR A 10 5.41 -0.81 0.96
C THR A 10 3.94 -0.98 0.57
N ILE A 11 3.57 -2.19 0.12
CA ILE A 11 2.18 -2.50 -0.25
C ILE A 11 1.27 -2.60 0.98
N ASP A 12 1.72 -3.24 2.07
CA ASP A 12 0.97 -3.33 3.33
C ASP A 12 0.64 -1.93 3.87
N ALA A 13 1.59 -0.99 3.79
CA ALA A 13 1.42 0.41 4.19
C ALA A 13 0.42 1.16 3.30
N ALA A 14 0.50 0.96 1.98
CA ALA A 14 -0.47 1.55 1.04
C ALA A 14 -1.88 1.02 1.32
N VAL A 15 -2.06 -0.29 1.50
CA VAL A 15 -3.35 -0.89 1.88
C VAL A 15 -3.85 -0.30 3.19
N ALA A 16 -3.01 -0.17 4.21
CA ALA A 16 -3.39 0.44 5.49
C ALA A 16 -3.90 1.88 5.32
N ALA A 17 -3.25 2.69 4.48
CA ALA A 17 -3.68 4.06 4.17
C ALA A 17 -5.06 4.08 3.49
N PHE A 18 -5.28 3.23 2.49
CA PHE A 18 -6.59 3.11 1.83
C PHE A 18 -7.69 2.74 2.81
N ILE A 19 -7.45 1.79 3.73
CA ILE A 19 -8.46 1.37 4.72
C ILE A 19 -8.74 2.51 5.71
N ALA A 20 -7.71 3.26 6.14
CA ALA A 20 -7.87 4.40 7.03
C ALA A 20 -8.78 5.49 6.45
N GLU A 21 -8.75 5.70 5.13
CA GLU A 21 -9.64 6.63 4.41
C GLU A 21 -11.03 6.05 4.06
N GLY A 22 -11.45 4.97 4.73
CA GLY A 22 -12.75 4.34 4.51
C GLY A 22 -12.77 3.36 3.33
N GLY A 23 -11.62 2.77 3.02
CA GLY A 23 -11.48 1.70 2.04
C GLY A 23 -12.08 0.36 2.49
N PRO A 24 -11.62 -0.77 1.90
CA PRO A 24 -12.23 -2.08 2.14
C PRO A 24 -12.13 -2.51 3.61
N LEU A 25 -13.23 -3.01 4.17
CA LEU A 25 -13.29 -3.43 5.59
C LEU A 25 -13.17 -4.95 5.79
N SER A 26 -13.09 -5.75 4.72
CA SER A 26 -12.82 -7.20 4.81
C SER A 26 -11.37 -7.51 4.46
N LEU A 27 -10.83 -8.58 5.06
CA LEU A 27 -9.47 -9.05 4.75
C LEU A 27 -9.30 -9.46 3.28
N GLU A 28 -10.33 -10.07 2.69
CA GLU A 28 -10.33 -10.45 1.28
C GLU A 28 -10.22 -9.22 0.38
N ALA A 29 -11.05 -8.20 0.61
CA ALA A 29 -11.01 -6.98 -0.19
C ALA A 29 -9.72 -6.15 0.04
N ALA A 30 -9.16 -6.19 1.25
CA ALA A 30 -7.84 -5.61 1.53
C ALA A 30 -6.71 -6.37 0.81
N THR A 31 -6.82 -7.70 0.73
CA THR A 31 -5.90 -8.54 -0.02
C THR A 31 -5.97 -8.24 -1.51
N ASP A 32 -7.17 -8.15 -2.08
CA ASP A 32 -7.37 -7.84 -3.50
C ASP A 32 -6.87 -6.44 -3.84
N LEU A 33 -7.06 -5.45 -2.95
CA LEU A 33 -6.47 -4.13 -3.11
C LEU A 33 -4.93 -4.19 -3.14
N GLY A 34 -4.30 -4.93 -2.23
CA GLY A 34 -2.84 -5.06 -2.23
C GLY A 34 -2.32 -5.79 -3.47
N ARG A 35 -3.04 -6.80 -3.98
CA ARG A 35 -2.73 -7.43 -5.27
C ARG A 35 -2.82 -6.45 -6.42
N ALA A 36 -3.85 -5.58 -6.43
CA ALA A 36 -4.01 -4.57 -7.46
C ALA A 36 -2.88 -3.52 -7.43
N LEU A 37 -2.45 -3.08 -6.24
CA LEU A 37 -1.31 -2.19 -6.07
C LEU A 37 0.00 -2.85 -6.54
N TRP A 38 0.18 -4.14 -6.24
CA TRP A 38 1.35 -4.89 -6.70
C TRP A 38 1.36 -5.08 -8.22
N ALA A 39 0.20 -5.36 -8.82
CA ALA A 39 0.05 -5.49 -10.27
C ALA A 39 0.31 -4.16 -10.98
N MET A 40 -0.11 -3.03 -10.39
CA MET A 40 0.22 -1.69 -10.86
C MET A 40 1.74 -1.45 -10.89
N ASN A 41 2.47 -1.90 -9.85
CA ASN A 41 3.93 -1.84 -9.85
C ASN A 41 4.56 -2.75 -10.92
N ALA A 42 4.08 -3.99 -11.07
CA ALA A 42 4.56 -4.92 -12.09
C ALA A 42 4.39 -4.34 -13.52
N GLU A 43 3.28 -3.65 -13.77
CA GLU A 43 3.02 -2.96 -15.03
C GLU A 43 3.97 -1.75 -15.22
N ALA A 44 4.25 -0.99 -14.17
CA ALA A 44 5.22 0.12 -14.26
C ALA A 44 6.64 -0.38 -14.59
N VAL A 45 7.07 -1.49 -13.99
CA VAL A 45 8.32 -2.19 -14.32
C VAL A 45 8.35 -2.55 -15.81
N ARG A 46 7.23 -3.08 -16.34
CA ARG A 46 7.12 -3.44 -17.76
C ARG A 46 7.32 -2.24 -18.68
N TRP A 47 6.72 -1.10 -18.34
CA TRP A 47 6.87 0.14 -19.11
C TRP A 47 8.26 0.75 -19.01
N ARG A 48 8.91 0.66 -17.84
CA ARG A 48 10.26 1.17 -17.64
C ARG A 48 11.28 0.47 -18.52
N TYR A 49 11.29 -0.86 -18.45
CA TYR A 49 12.39 -1.66 -19.00
C TYR A 49 12.15 -2.16 -20.41
N ASP A 50 11.00 -1.82 -21.01
CA ASP A 50 10.57 -2.33 -22.32
C ASP A 50 10.86 -3.82 -22.44
N LEU A 51 10.02 -4.66 -21.83
CA LEU A 51 10.29 -6.10 -21.73
C LEU A 51 10.35 -6.82 -23.10
N ASP A 52 10.09 -6.17 -24.22
CA ASP A 52 10.39 -6.73 -25.53
C ASP A 52 11.90 -6.69 -25.85
N THR A 53 12.62 -5.73 -25.27
CA THR A 53 14.06 -5.48 -25.48
C THR A 53 14.91 -5.49 -24.21
N GLY A 54 14.29 -5.66 -23.04
CA GLY A 54 14.93 -5.71 -21.73
C GLY A 54 15.96 -6.82 -21.56
N THR A 55 16.79 -6.66 -20.54
CA THR A 55 17.77 -7.65 -20.07
C THR A 55 17.10 -8.80 -19.32
N PRO A 56 17.71 -10.00 -19.28
CA PRO A 56 17.19 -11.12 -18.49
C PRO A 56 16.92 -10.79 -17.02
N GLU A 57 17.73 -9.91 -16.43
CA GLU A 57 17.55 -9.43 -15.06
C GLU A 57 16.26 -8.61 -14.90
N GLU A 58 15.94 -7.74 -15.85
CA GLU A 58 14.71 -6.93 -15.85
C GLU A 58 13.46 -7.81 -16.07
N HIS A 59 13.55 -8.83 -16.93
CA HIS A 59 12.51 -9.86 -17.06
C HIS A 59 12.29 -10.60 -15.74
N ALA A 60 13.37 -11.01 -15.08
CA ALA A 60 13.29 -11.71 -13.80
C ALA A 60 12.66 -10.84 -12.71
N GLU A 61 12.95 -9.54 -12.69
CA GLU A 61 12.32 -8.58 -11.77
C GLU A 61 10.81 -8.43 -12.03
N HIS A 62 10.39 -8.38 -13.30
CA HIS A 62 8.97 -8.36 -13.64
C HIS A 62 8.25 -9.64 -13.20
N GLU A 63 8.82 -10.81 -13.49
CA GLU A 63 8.26 -12.11 -13.09
C GLU A 63 8.20 -12.26 -11.57
N ALA A 64 9.21 -11.77 -10.84
CA ALA A 64 9.20 -11.75 -9.38
C ALA A 64 8.05 -10.89 -8.83
N ASN A 65 7.77 -9.74 -9.46
CA ASN A 65 6.63 -8.91 -9.10
C ASN A 65 5.29 -9.62 -9.39
N LEU A 66 5.15 -10.30 -10.53
CA LEU A 66 3.94 -11.09 -10.83
C LEU A 66 3.73 -12.25 -9.85
N ALA A 67 4.81 -12.93 -9.46
CA ALA A 67 4.75 -13.99 -8.44
C ALA A 67 4.33 -13.44 -7.07
N ALA A 68 4.80 -12.24 -6.72
CA ALA A 68 4.37 -11.56 -5.51
C ALA A 68 2.88 -11.19 -5.54
N VAL A 69 2.34 -10.72 -6.68
CA VAL A 69 0.88 -10.50 -6.85
C VAL A 69 0.09 -11.77 -6.51
N ALA A 70 0.48 -12.92 -7.07
CA ALA A 70 -0.26 -14.18 -6.89
C ALA A 70 -0.23 -14.70 -5.45
N SER A 71 0.88 -14.49 -4.75
CA SER A 71 1.10 -14.97 -3.37
C SER A 71 0.73 -13.96 -2.29
N TYR A 72 0.41 -12.72 -2.66
CA TYR A 72 0.07 -11.68 -1.71
C TYR A 72 -1.22 -12.00 -0.97
N ALA A 73 -1.15 -11.86 0.35
CA ALA A 73 -2.24 -11.95 1.30
C ALA A 73 -1.99 -10.88 2.36
N TRP A 74 -2.88 -9.89 2.48
CA TRP A 74 -2.65 -8.78 3.40
C TRP A 74 -2.86 -9.25 4.83
N THR A 75 -1.98 -8.79 5.72
CA THR A 75 -2.11 -9.00 7.16
C THR A 75 -2.03 -7.64 7.84
N PRO A 76 -2.95 -7.33 8.78
CA PRO A 76 -2.92 -6.04 9.47
C PRO A 76 -1.60 -5.85 10.21
N ARG A 77 -1.03 -4.65 10.09
CA ARG A 77 0.20 -4.24 10.78
C ARG A 77 0.00 -2.86 11.37
N ASP A 78 0.54 -2.66 12.56
CA ASP A 78 0.64 -1.34 13.18
C ASP A 78 1.86 -0.63 12.57
N LEU A 79 1.60 0.38 11.75
CA LEU A 79 2.64 1.15 11.07
C LEU A 79 2.63 2.60 11.55
N ALA A 80 3.81 3.17 11.78
CA ALA A 80 3.96 4.59 12.07
C ALA A 80 3.57 5.43 10.85
N LEU A 81 2.97 6.61 11.07
CA LEU A 81 2.52 7.49 9.98
C LEU A 81 3.65 7.87 9.02
N ALA A 82 4.86 8.14 9.54
CA ALA A 82 6.04 8.42 8.73
C ALA A 82 6.39 7.27 7.76
N VAL A 83 6.26 6.01 8.21
CA VAL A 83 6.47 4.82 7.38
C VAL A 83 5.39 4.72 6.31
N ILE A 84 4.13 5.02 6.66
CA ILE A 84 3.01 5.03 5.71
C ILE A 84 3.26 6.07 4.60
N VAL A 85 3.55 7.33 4.96
CA VAL A 85 3.79 8.41 3.97
C VAL A 85 4.99 8.06 3.08
N LYS A 86 6.09 7.55 3.65
CA LYS A 86 7.28 7.19 2.86
C LYS A 86 7.06 6.02 1.93
N SER A 87 6.28 5.03 2.37
CA SER A 87 5.87 3.91 1.53
C SER A 87 4.97 4.35 0.37
N LEU A 88 4.04 5.27 0.63
CA LEU A 88 3.18 5.85 -0.40
C LEU A 88 4.01 6.63 -1.43
N ASP A 89 4.97 7.44 -0.99
CA ASP A 89 5.87 8.17 -1.89
C ASP A 89 6.76 7.23 -2.71
N CYS A 90 7.25 6.16 -2.09
CA CYS A 90 7.98 5.12 -2.80
C CYS A 90 7.13 4.48 -3.90
N LEU A 91 5.93 4.00 -3.55
CA LEU A 91 5.04 3.36 -4.52
C LEU A 91 4.60 4.32 -5.63
N HIS A 92 4.29 5.57 -5.27
CA HIS A 92 3.91 6.62 -6.23
C HIS A 92 5.04 6.85 -7.25
N ASN A 93 6.27 7.05 -6.77
CA ASN A 93 7.40 7.31 -7.65
C ASN A 93 7.74 6.13 -8.56
N GLN A 94 7.65 4.90 -8.05
CA GLN A 94 7.89 3.69 -8.87
C GLN A 94 6.77 3.49 -9.91
N CYS A 95 5.50 3.70 -9.54
CA CYS A 95 4.39 3.47 -10.46
C CYS A 95 4.17 4.58 -11.50
N CYS A 96 4.97 5.65 -11.50
CA CYS A 96 4.82 6.78 -12.41
C CYS A 96 5.45 6.52 -13.80
N GLU A 97 5.12 5.38 -14.43
CA GLU A 97 5.71 4.97 -15.71
C GLU A 97 4.63 4.73 -16.78
N GLY A 98 4.86 5.25 -17.99
CA GLY A 98 3.95 5.08 -19.13
C GLY A 98 2.48 5.44 -18.80
N PRO A 99 1.49 4.64 -19.24
CA PRO A 99 0.07 4.86 -18.96
C PRO A 99 -0.35 4.48 -17.54
N VAL A 100 0.55 3.93 -16.70
CA VAL A 100 0.21 3.55 -15.32
C VAL A 100 -0.21 4.77 -14.51
N CYS A 101 0.43 5.92 -14.74
CA CYS A 101 0.12 7.17 -14.05
C CYS A 101 -1.24 7.77 -14.44
N GLU A 102 -1.88 7.26 -15.49
CA GLU A 102 -3.21 7.67 -15.95
C GLU A 102 -4.33 6.79 -15.34
N THR A 103 -3.97 5.72 -14.64
CA THR A 103 -4.96 4.81 -14.04
C THR A 103 -5.67 5.42 -12.84
N ALA A 104 -6.92 5.04 -12.62
CA ALA A 104 -7.69 5.51 -11.48
C ALA A 104 -7.06 5.11 -10.12
N LEU A 105 -6.47 3.91 -10.04
CA LEU A 105 -5.78 3.44 -8.84
C LEU A 105 -4.56 4.31 -8.51
N TYR A 106 -3.76 4.66 -9.51
CA TYR A 106 -2.63 5.57 -9.36
C TYR A 106 -3.08 6.96 -8.90
N GLY A 107 -4.15 7.50 -9.50
CA GLY A 107 -4.73 8.78 -9.08
C GLY A 107 -5.16 8.79 -7.60
N ARG A 108 -5.76 7.68 -7.13
CA ARG A 108 -6.13 7.52 -5.72
C ARG A 108 -4.90 7.40 -4.80
N LEU A 109 -3.87 6.65 -5.21
CA LEU A 109 -2.60 6.56 -4.48
C LEU A 109 -1.96 7.95 -4.31
N THR A 110 -1.95 8.74 -5.38
CA THR A 110 -1.42 10.11 -5.38
C THR A 110 -2.20 11.00 -4.40
N ALA A 111 -3.52 10.92 -4.42
CA ALA A 111 -4.37 11.66 -3.49
C ALA A 111 -4.11 11.26 -2.02
N LEU A 112 -3.91 9.97 -1.74
CA LEU A 112 -3.56 9.47 -0.41
C LEU A 112 -2.20 9.98 0.07
N ALA A 113 -1.17 9.91 -0.78
CA ALA A 113 0.16 10.41 -0.45
C ALA A 113 0.12 11.91 -0.06
N ASN A 114 -0.65 12.70 -0.82
CA ASN A 114 -0.84 14.13 -0.53
C ASN A 114 -1.67 14.38 0.73
N HIS A 115 -2.70 13.57 0.99
CA HIS A 115 -3.55 13.72 2.16
C HIS A 115 -2.77 13.45 3.47
N HIS A 116 -2.03 12.34 3.52
CA HIS A 116 -1.29 11.96 4.73
C HIS A 116 -0.10 12.87 5.05
N ASP A 117 0.40 13.62 4.07
CA ASP A 117 1.44 14.63 4.30
C ASP A 117 0.90 16.00 4.73
N ALA A 118 -0.43 16.22 4.77
CA ALA A 118 -1.00 17.52 5.11
C ALA A 118 -0.56 18.07 6.49
N GLY A 119 -0.02 17.22 7.38
CA GLY A 119 0.58 17.60 8.65
C GLY A 119 2.07 17.94 8.63
N GLY A 120 2.73 17.96 7.47
CA GLY A 120 4.18 18.16 7.34
C GLY A 120 4.98 16.93 7.76
N VAL A 121 4.47 15.72 7.50
CA VAL A 121 5.13 14.47 7.90
C VAL A 121 6.47 14.32 7.17
N ARG A 122 6.54 14.71 5.90
CA ARG A 122 7.78 14.67 5.10
C ARG A 122 8.91 15.54 5.67
N ASP A 123 8.58 16.55 6.47
CA ASP A 123 9.56 17.45 7.09
C ASP A 123 10.10 16.90 8.44
N THR A 124 9.63 15.74 8.89
CA THR A 124 10.00 15.15 10.19
C THR A 124 11.27 14.29 10.09
N ALA A 125 12.00 14.17 11.20
CA ALA A 125 13.17 13.30 11.28
C ALA A 125 12.78 11.83 11.14
N GLU A 126 11.60 11.46 11.65
CA GLU A 126 11.02 10.13 11.56
C GLU A 126 10.77 9.71 10.11
N TYR A 127 10.30 10.62 9.26
CA TYR A 127 10.15 10.37 7.83
C TYR A 127 11.52 10.17 7.17
N GLU A 128 12.48 11.06 7.41
CA GLU A 128 13.83 10.90 6.84
C GLU A 128 14.49 9.58 7.25
N GLN A 129 14.30 9.13 8.49
CA GLN A 129 14.83 7.87 9.03
C GLN A 129 14.06 6.62 8.59
N ALA A 130 12.80 6.74 8.17
CA ALA A 130 12.03 5.59 7.69
C ALA A 130 12.70 4.98 6.44
N HIS A 131 12.61 3.66 6.28
CA HIS A 131 13.23 2.99 5.14
C HIS A 131 12.47 3.28 3.84
N TRP A 132 13.23 3.41 2.75
CA TRP A 132 12.71 3.64 1.40
C TRP A 132 12.16 2.35 0.76
N GLY A 133 11.39 1.55 1.48
CA GLY A 133 10.85 0.28 0.96
C GLY A 133 11.91 -0.75 0.53
N LEU A 134 13.21 -0.48 0.67
CA LEU A 134 14.32 -1.30 0.16
C LEU A 134 14.68 -2.49 1.06
N ASP A 135 14.40 -2.37 2.35
CA ASP A 135 14.83 -3.34 3.34
C ASP A 135 13.60 -4.00 3.97
N GLU A 136 13.53 -5.35 3.97
CA GLU A 136 12.52 -6.13 4.72
C GLU A 136 12.74 -6.09 6.24
N VAL A 137 13.32 -5.00 6.75
CA VAL A 137 13.52 -4.85 8.18
C VAL A 137 12.20 -4.34 8.74
N ASP A 138 11.48 -5.22 9.44
CA ASP A 138 10.37 -4.80 10.29
C ASP A 138 10.89 -3.67 11.18
N PRO A 139 10.30 -2.45 11.12
CA PRO A 139 10.78 -1.36 11.94
C PRO A 139 10.68 -1.77 13.41
N PRO A 140 11.70 -1.47 14.24
CA PRO A 140 11.69 -1.87 15.63
C PRO A 140 10.43 -1.34 16.31
N ALA A 141 9.66 -2.25 16.93
CA ALA A 141 8.36 -1.98 17.54
C ALA A 141 8.41 -1.02 18.76
N GLU A 142 9.56 -0.44 19.08
CA GLU A 142 9.80 0.33 20.29
C GLU A 142 10.28 1.75 20.01
N ALA A 143 9.34 2.69 19.98
CA ALA A 143 9.50 4.04 20.53
C ALA A 143 8.19 4.80 20.39
N GLY A 144 7.30 4.73 21.39
CA GLY A 144 6.26 5.72 21.74
C GLY A 144 5.63 6.60 20.66
N ALA A 145 5.48 6.13 19.42
CA ALA A 145 5.21 6.98 18.28
C ALA A 145 3.72 7.37 18.26
N PRO A 146 3.40 8.66 18.14
CA PRO A 146 2.02 9.10 18.04
C PRO A 146 1.37 8.59 16.73
N SER A 147 0.11 8.16 16.85
CA SER A 147 -0.89 8.01 15.77
C SER A 147 -0.51 7.15 14.55
N GLY A 148 -0.11 5.89 14.75
CA GLY A 148 -0.21 4.87 13.70
C GLY A 148 -1.64 4.37 13.51
N VAL A 149 -1.94 3.81 12.33
CA VAL A 149 -3.24 3.13 12.12
C VAL A 149 -3.20 1.78 12.84
N ARG A 150 -4.12 1.57 13.78
CA ARG A 150 -4.26 0.31 14.51
C ARG A 150 -5.42 -0.48 13.97
N PHE A 151 -5.20 -1.77 13.74
CA PHE A 151 -6.23 -2.67 13.24
C PHE A 151 -6.46 -3.80 14.24
N ARG A 152 -7.73 -4.20 14.38
CA ARG A 152 -8.13 -5.44 15.02
C ARG A 152 -8.96 -6.26 14.05
N SER A 153 -8.65 -7.53 13.87
CA SER A 153 -9.58 -8.43 13.18
C SER A 153 -10.63 -8.98 14.14
N GLU A 154 -11.87 -9.03 13.69
CA GLU A 154 -12.99 -9.62 14.43
C GLU A 154 -13.77 -10.56 13.50
N LEU A 155 -14.14 -11.74 14.01
CA LEU A 155 -14.95 -12.69 13.27
C LEU A 155 -16.43 -12.29 13.37
N THR A 156 -17.06 -12.00 12.22
CA THR A 156 -18.49 -11.70 12.11
C THR A 156 -19.22 -12.82 11.36
N PRO A 157 -20.57 -12.85 11.36
CA PRO A 157 -21.32 -13.82 10.55
C PRO A 157 -21.02 -13.75 9.04
N GLU A 158 -20.45 -12.64 8.57
CA GLU A 158 -20.11 -12.39 7.16
C GLU A 158 -18.64 -12.74 6.84
N GLY A 159 -17.84 -13.14 7.83
CA GLY A 159 -16.43 -13.46 7.69
C GLY A 159 -15.53 -12.67 8.63
N GLU A 160 -14.22 -12.71 8.39
CA GLU A 160 -13.26 -11.91 9.16
C GLU A 160 -13.26 -10.45 8.66
N GLN A 161 -13.59 -9.52 9.56
CA GLN A 161 -13.66 -8.08 9.29
C GLN A 161 -12.60 -7.31 10.05
N LEU A 162 -12.19 -6.18 9.48
CA LEU A 162 -11.21 -5.27 10.04
C LEU A 162 -11.91 -4.15 10.78
N VAL A 163 -11.53 -3.97 12.05
CA VAL A 163 -12.05 -2.93 12.92
C VAL A 163 -10.91 -1.98 13.28
N ILE A 164 -11.05 -0.72 12.88
CA ILE A 164 -10.22 0.38 13.38
C ILE A 164 -10.80 0.85 14.72
N PRO A 165 -10.06 0.76 15.84
CA PRO A 165 -10.54 1.25 17.14
C PRO A 165 -10.90 2.74 17.10
N GLY A 166 -12.10 3.09 17.58
CA GLY A 166 -12.60 4.48 17.60
C GLY A 166 -13.36 4.92 16.35
N CYS A 167 -13.36 4.15 15.26
CA CYS A 167 -14.20 4.40 14.10
C CYS A 167 -15.55 3.68 14.24
N GLU A 168 -16.52 4.32 14.89
CA GLU A 168 -17.89 3.82 15.07
C GLU A 168 -18.62 3.51 13.75
N ARG A 169 -18.13 4.06 12.62
CA ARG A 169 -18.62 3.79 11.27
C ARG A 169 -18.43 2.34 10.82
N ASN A 170 -17.52 1.57 11.43
CA ASN A 170 -17.22 0.18 11.06
C ASN A 170 -18.30 -0.85 11.48
N ARG A 171 -19.34 -0.45 12.22
CA ARG A 171 -20.34 -1.37 12.81
C ARG A 171 -21.65 -1.52 12.03
N SER A 172 -21.82 -0.81 10.91
CA SER A 172 -23.08 -0.81 10.16
C SER A 172 -23.03 -1.84 9.04
N SER A 173 -23.70 -2.99 9.21
CA SER A 173 -23.94 -3.99 8.15
C SER A 173 -24.77 -3.46 6.97
N LYS A 174 -25.21 -2.19 7.01
CA LYS A 174 -26.07 -1.55 6.01
C LYS A 174 -25.38 -0.46 5.19
N LEU A 175 -24.15 -0.06 5.52
CA LEU A 175 -23.37 0.81 4.64
C LEU A 175 -22.73 -0.08 3.58
N ARG A 176 -23.45 -0.24 2.47
CA ARG A 176 -22.98 -1.01 1.33
C ARG A 176 -21.57 -0.54 0.96
N GLN A 177 -20.68 -1.51 0.84
CA GLN A 177 -19.37 -1.51 0.19
C GLN A 177 -19.43 -1.13 -1.31
N LEU A 178 -20.48 -0.46 -1.77
CA LEU A 178 -20.79 -0.18 -3.17
C LEU A 178 -20.74 1.33 -3.39
N ASP A 179 -19.60 1.76 -3.90
CA ASP A 179 -19.38 2.88 -4.83
C ASP A 179 -17.86 3.06 -5.14
N LEU A 180 -16.99 2.23 -4.55
CA LEU A 180 -15.53 2.28 -4.76
C LEU A 180 -15.02 1.72 -6.12
N PHE A 181 -15.93 1.26 -6.99
CA PHE A 181 -15.62 0.71 -8.32
C PHE A 181 -16.47 1.33 -9.46
N GLY A 182 -17.07 2.51 -9.21
CA GLY A 182 -17.74 3.31 -10.23
C GLY A 182 -16.76 4.11 -11.07
#